data_AF-A0A385F1H7-F1
#
_entry.id   AF-A0A385F1H7-F1
#
_cell.length_a   1.000
_cell.length_b   1.000
_cell.length_c   1.000
_cell.angle_alpha   90.00
_cell.angle_beta   90.00
_cell.angle_gamma   90.00
#
_symmetry.space_group_name_H-M   'P 1'
#
loop_
_entity.id
_entity.type
_entity.pdbx_description
1 polymer ?
#
loop_
_entity_poly.entity_id
_entity_poly.type
_entity_poly.pdbx_seq_one_letter_code
_entity_poly.pdbx_strand_id
1 'polypeptide(L)'
;MKSNENERIDFIEAKAFGCFGSISCFSRDSEYCQRCPAFEACEQKSYETLNAIKQVVNVNDLLKQHEKARMAQEAKRRALREEMNAAKSLSSGGIQPKKPTLVERATKVEKVFFEPTPEQQELIVKLPVKAQSFALTLVKSGLVTEIKDGLAKNENAMKGKTPVWLSLAVEKLLLGGYTRSELKKAFMEELNWKENTAQSHVSLAFVLLTCFGIAKEESSKLLISK
;
A
#
# COMPACT_ATOMS: atom_id res chain seq x y z
N MET A 1 17.46 -12.37 16.83
CA MET A 1 17.17 -12.92 15.49
C MET A 1 15.67 -12.83 15.26
N LYS A 2 15.21 -11.82 14.52
CA LYS A 2 13.80 -11.68 14.16
C LYS A 2 13.60 -12.40 12.83
N SER A 3 13.05 -13.60 12.88
CA SER A 3 12.70 -14.37 11.68
C SER A 3 11.70 -13.56 10.85
N ASN A 4 12.03 -13.41 9.57
CA ASN A 4 11.33 -12.55 8.63
C ASN A 4 9.93 -13.12 8.36
N GLU A 5 8.86 -12.36 8.63
CA GLU A 5 7.47 -12.81 8.42
C GLU A 5 7.18 -13.17 6.95
N ASN A 6 7.92 -12.58 6.01
CA ASN A 6 7.81 -12.88 4.59
C ASN A 6 8.40 -14.26 4.22
N GLU A 7 9.48 -14.71 4.87
CA GLU A 7 10.03 -16.06 4.63
C GLU A 7 9.07 -17.15 5.13
N ARG A 8 8.21 -16.83 6.10
CA ARG A 8 7.16 -17.76 6.58
C ARG A 8 6.06 -17.98 5.56
N ILE A 9 5.73 -17.00 4.72
CA ILE A 9 4.67 -17.10 3.71
C ILE A 9 5.14 -17.99 2.55
N ASP A 10 6.38 -17.79 2.08
CA ASP A 10 6.97 -18.59 1.01
C ASP A 10 7.16 -20.07 1.41
N PHE A 11 7.42 -20.33 2.70
CA PHE A 11 7.52 -21.70 3.22
C PHE A 11 6.16 -22.41 3.33
N ILE A 12 5.05 -21.66 3.44
CA ILE A 12 3.67 -22.19 3.49
C ILE A 12 3.20 -22.56 2.07
N GLU A 13 3.53 -21.75 1.06
CA GLU A 13 3.21 -22.05 -0.35
C GLU A 13 3.93 -23.31 -0.86
N ALA A 14 5.18 -23.53 -0.43
CA ALA A 14 5.98 -24.68 -0.84
C ALA A 14 5.51 -26.02 -0.24
N LYS A 15 4.63 -26.01 0.77
CA LYS A 15 4.20 -27.22 1.48
C LYS A 15 2.72 -27.19 1.86
N ALA A 16 1.83 -27.00 0.89
CA ALA A 16 0.44 -27.45 1.04
C ALA A 16 0.36 -28.99 1.02
N PHE A 17 0.97 -29.62 2.04
CA PHE A 17 0.60 -30.96 2.43
C PHE A 17 -0.66 -30.79 3.26
N GLY A 18 -1.79 -31.35 2.81
CA GLY A 18 -3.00 -31.38 3.63
C GLY A 18 -2.66 -31.82 5.05
N CYS A 19 -3.43 -31.38 6.05
CA CYS A 19 -3.23 -31.80 7.43
C CYS A 19 -3.07 -33.34 7.46
N PHE A 20 -2.05 -33.84 8.18
CA PHE A 20 -1.68 -35.27 8.23
C PHE A 20 -1.03 -35.85 6.96
N GLY A 21 -0.51 -35.01 6.06
CA GLY A 21 0.27 -35.46 4.90
C GLY A 21 -0.57 -36.00 3.75
N SER A 22 -1.90 -35.92 3.83
CA SER A 22 -2.81 -36.32 2.75
C SER A 22 -3.78 -35.18 2.40
N ILE A 23 -3.83 -34.84 1.11
CA ILE A 23 -4.70 -33.79 0.60
C ILE A 23 -6.16 -34.25 0.44
N SER A 24 -6.40 -35.56 0.46
CA SER A 24 -7.74 -36.15 0.46
C SER A 24 -8.45 -36.02 1.82
N CYS A 25 -7.73 -35.66 2.88
CA CYS A 25 -8.30 -35.42 4.21
C CYS A 25 -8.84 -33.99 4.40
N PHE A 26 -8.73 -33.14 3.38
CA PHE A 26 -9.30 -31.79 3.42
C PHE A 26 -10.83 -31.87 3.43
N SER A 27 -11.47 -31.10 4.31
CA SER A 27 -12.92 -30.97 4.38
C SER A 27 -13.29 -29.49 4.48
N ARG A 28 -13.99 -28.98 3.47
CA ARG A 28 -14.40 -27.56 3.43
C ARG A 28 -15.37 -27.21 4.56
N ASP A 29 -16.18 -28.17 4.97
CA ASP A 29 -17.20 -28.00 6.02
C ASP A 29 -16.60 -28.08 7.44
N SER A 30 -15.35 -28.53 7.59
CA SER A 30 -14.70 -28.63 8.89
C SER A 30 -14.29 -27.26 9.44
N GLU A 31 -14.73 -26.96 10.66
CA GLU A 31 -14.30 -25.76 11.38
C GLU A 31 -12.77 -25.69 11.55
N TYR A 32 -12.11 -26.85 11.69
CA TYR A 32 -10.66 -26.92 11.81
C TYR A 32 -9.97 -26.51 10.51
N CYS A 33 -10.48 -26.97 9.36
CA CYS A 33 -9.96 -26.57 8.06
C CYS A 33 -10.18 -25.07 7.82
N GLN A 34 -11.36 -24.54 8.16
CA GLN A 34 -11.69 -23.11 7.97
C GLN A 34 -10.80 -22.16 8.78
N ARG A 35 -10.20 -22.63 9.88
CA ARG A 35 -9.24 -21.85 10.68
C ARG A 35 -7.79 -21.95 10.19
N CYS A 36 -7.51 -22.80 9.21
CA CYS A 36 -6.15 -23.05 8.73
C CYS A 36 -5.67 -21.93 7.79
N PRO A 37 -4.46 -21.37 7.97
CA PRO A 37 -3.89 -20.38 7.05
C PRO A 37 -3.73 -20.89 5.61
N ALA A 38 -3.55 -22.21 5.42
CA ALA A 38 -3.39 -22.85 4.12
C ALA A 38 -4.73 -23.33 3.51
N PHE A 39 -5.88 -22.91 4.04
CA PHE A 39 -7.21 -23.41 3.64
C PHE A 39 -7.45 -23.31 2.13
N GLU A 40 -7.21 -22.14 1.53
CA GLU A 40 -7.46 -21.91 0.09
C GLU A 40 -6.53 -22.75 -0.80
N ALA A 41 -5.24 -22.85 -0.43
CA ALA A 41 -4.28 -23.67 -1.16
C ALA A 41 -4.57 -25.17 -1.06
N CYS A 42 -4.98 -25.64 0.13
CA CYS A 42 -5.37 -27.04 0.36
C CYS A 42 -6.67 -27.40 -0.36
N GLU A 43 -7.63 -26.48 -0.43
CA GLU A 43 -8.87 -26.66 -1.18
C GLU A 43 -8.61 -26.93 -2.66
N GLN A 44 -7.85 -26.05 -3.30
CA GLN A 44 -7.57 -26.13 -4.72
C GLN A 44 -6.86 -27.45 -5.07
N LYS A 45 -5.82 -27.79 -4.31
CA LYS A 45 -5.07 -29.03 -4.51
C LYS A 45 -5.91 -30.28 -4.19
N SER A 46 -6.80 -30.23 -3.19
CA SER A 46 -7.68 -31.37 -2.88
C SER A 46 -8.63 -31.65 -4.03
N TYR A 47 -9.20 -30.61 -4.63
CA TYR A 47 -10.05 -30.72 -5.81
C TYR A 47 -9.29 -31.28 -7.02
N GLU A 48 -8.06 -30.81 -7.27
CA GLU A 48 -7.18 -31.32 -8.33
C GLU A 48 -6.87 -32.82 -8.14
N THR A 49 -6.51 -33.22 -6.92
CA THR A 49 -6.22 -34.63 -6.60
C THR A 49 -7.46 -35.52 -6.75
N LEU A 50 -8.64 -35.07 -6.31
CA LEU A 50 -9.88 -35.82 -6.49
C LEU A 50 -10.20 -36.01 -7.98
N ASN A 51 -10.00 -34.98 -8.80
CA ASN A 51 -10.18 -35.09 -10.25
C ASN A 51 -9.17 -36.04 -10.90
N ALA A 52 -7.91 -36.06 -10.45
CA ALA A 52 -6.89 -36.98 -10.95
C ALA A 52 -7.23 -38.45 -10.61
N ILE A 53 -7.75 -38.71 -9.41
CA ILE A 53 -8.06 -40.07 -8.93
C ILE A 53 -9.40 -40.58 -9.46
N LYS A 54 -10.27 -39.70 -9.99
CA LYS A 54 -11.60 -40.05 -10.54
C LYS A 54 -11.60 -41.18 -11.57
N GLN A 55 -10.49 -41.37 -12.28
CA GLN A 55 -10.34 -42.46 -13.27
C GLN A 55 -10.12 -43.84 -12.64
N VAL A 56 -9.61 -43.87 -11.41
CA VAL A 56 -9.24 -45.10 -10.69
C VAL A 56 -10.26 -45.44 -9.60
N VAL A 57 -10.84 -44.43 -8.95
CA VAL A 57 -11.79 -44.59 -7.84
C VAL A 57 -12.99 -43.67 -8.06
N ASN A 58 -14.20 -44.16 -7.80
CA ASN A 58 -15.42 -43.34 -7.89
C ASN A 58 -15.46 -42.32 -6.75
N VAL A 59 -15.02 -41.09 -7.05
CA VAL A 59 -15.00 -39.94 -6.12
C VAL A 59 -16.11 -38.92 -6.38
N ASN A 60 -17.13 -39.27 -7.19
CA ASN A 60 -18.17 -38.32 -7.61
C ASN A 60 -18.95 -37.73 -6.43
N ASP A 61 -19.17 -38.52 -5.38
CA ASP A 61 -19.88 -38.05 -4.18
C ASP A 61 -19.04 -37.03 -3.39
N LEU A 62 -17.71 -37.21 -3.33
CA LEU A 62 -16.80 -36.26 -2.70
C LEU A 62 -16.74 -34.94 -3.48
N LEU A 63 -16.70 -35.00 -4.82
CA LEU A 63 -16.74 -33.80 -5.66
C LEU A 63 -18.05 -33.02 -5.48
N LYS A 64 -19.20 -33.72 -5.44
CA LYS A 64 -20.50 -33.11 -5.16
C LYS A 64 -20.56 -32.46 -3.78
N GLN A 65 -19.96 -33.08 -2.76
CA GLN A 65 -19.86 -32.51 -1.42
C GLN A 65 -19.03 -31.21 -1.43
N HIS A 66 -17.88 -31.21 -2.11
CA HIS A 66 -17.05 -30.00 -2.27
C HIS A 66 -17.79 -28.86 -2.97
N GLU A 67 -18.51 -29.15 -4.06
CA GLU A 67 -19.29 -28.14 -4.78
C GLU A 67 -20.42 -27.58 -3.92
N LYS A 68 -21.18 -28.45 -3.22
CA LYS A 68 -22.25 -28.04 -2.32
C LYS A 68 -21.73 -27.15 -1.18
N ALA A 69 -20.61 -27.54 -0.57
CA ALA A 69 -19.95 -26.77 0.48
C ALA A 69 -19.50 -25.39 -0.03
N ARG A 70 -18.95 -25.31 -1.25
CA ARG A 70 -18.54 -24.04 -1.88
C ARG A 70 -19.71 -23.11 -2.08
N MET A 71 -20.80 -23.61 -2.68
CA MET A 71 -22.01 -22.83 -2.94
C MET A 71 -22.65 -22.33 -1.64
N ALA A 72 -22.68 -23.16 -0.60
CA ALA A 72 -23.22 -22.79 0.71
C ALA A 72 -22.41 -21.66 1.37
N GLN A 73 -21.07 -21.71 1.30
CA GLN A 73 -20.21 -20.68 1.87
C GLN A 73 -20.29 -19.36 1.10
N GLU A 74 -20.38 -19.42 -0.23
CA GLU A 74 -20.56 -18.25 -1.08
C GLU A 74 -21.90 -17.56 -0.80
N ALA A 75 -22.99 -18.32 -0.68
CA ALA A 75 -24.29 -17.81 -0.28
C ALA A 75 -24.23 -17.13 1.10
N LYS A 76 -23.55 -17.74 2.09
CA LYS A 76 -23.36 -17.16 3.42
C LYS A 76 -22.56 -15.85 3.39
N ARG A 77 -21.49 -15.77 2.59
CA ARG A 77 -20.70 -14.54 2.41
C ARG A 77 -21.52 -13.43 1.75
N ARG A 78 -22.35 -13.79 0.76
CA ARG A 78 -23.23 -12.85 0.08
C ARG A 78 -24.29 -12.29 1.04
N ALA A 79 -24.96 -13.15 1.80
CA ALA A 79 -25.93 -12.73 2.81
C ALA A 79 -25.29 -11.79 3.86
N LEU A 80 -24.11 -12.14 4.39
CA LEU A 80 -23.38 -11.29 5.33
C LEU A 80 -23.05 -9.91 4.72
N ARG A 81 -22.65 -9.87 3.45
CA ARG A 81 -22.35 -8.61 2.75
C ARG A 81 -23.60 -7.77 2.55
N GLU A 82 -24.72 -8.40 2.21
CA GLU A 82 -26.03 -7.75 2.08
C GLU A 82 -26.50 -7.20 3.44
N GLU A 83 -26.35 -7.95 4.53
CA GLU A 83 -26.61 -7.50 5.91
C GLU A 83 -25.72 -6.33 6.32
N MET A 84 -24.41 -6.39 6.06
CA MET A 84 -23.49 -5.28 6.36
C MET A 84 -23.84 -4.02 5.57
N ASN A 85 -24.26 -4.16 4.32
CA ASN A 85 -24.70 -3.04 3.49
C ASN A 85 -26.03 -2.47 4.00
N ALA A 86 -26.98 -3.31 4.39
CA ALA A 86 -28.26 -2.89 4.97
C ALA A 86 -28.07 -2.17 6.32
N ALA A 87 -27.21 -2.70 7.19
CA ALA A 87 -26.87 -2.07 8.47
C ALA A 87 -26.20 -0.70 8.29
N LYS A 88 -25.37 -0.55 7.25
CA LYS A 88 -24.75 0.74 6.88
C LYS A 88 -25.79 1.75 6.36
N SER A 89 -26.88 1.27 5.76
CA SER A 89 -28.00 2.10 5.31
C SER A 89 -28.92 2.56 6.45
N LEU A 90 -28.96 1.85 7.58
CA LEU A 90 -29.82 2.18 8.73
C LEU A 90 -29.10 3.06 9.77
N SER A 91 -27.76 3.01 9.83
CA SER A 91 -26.95 3.86 10.73
C SER A 91 -26.72 5.28 10.21
N SER A 92 -27.29 5.65 9.06
CA SER A 92 -27.22 7.01 8.50
C SER A 92 -28.17 8.02 9.16
N GLY A 93 -28.92 7.61 10.18
CA GLY A 93 -29.83 8.46 10.97
C GLY A 93 -29.17 9.26 12.10
N GLY A 94 -27.84 9.25 12.22
CA GLY A 94 -27.15 10.26 13.02
C GLY A 94 -27.36 11.63 12.37
N ILE A 95 -27.68 12.65 13.17
CA ILE A 95 -27.74 14.06 12.76
C ILE A 95 -26.40 14.38 12.09
N GLN A 96 -26.35 14.23 10.76
CA GLN A 96 -25.21 14.70 10.00
C GLN A 96 -25.28 16.22 10.15
N PRO A 97 -24.23 16.89 10.67
CA PRO A 97 -24.18 18.34 10.60
C PRO A 97 -24.47 18.70 9.15
N LYS A 98 -25.50 19.53 8.92
CA LYS A 98 -25.86 20.00 7.58
C LYS A 98 -24.56 20.33 6.87
N LYS A 99 -24.16 19.51 5.89
CA LYS A 99 -22.98 19.82 5.09
C LYS A 99 -23.20 21.24 4.60
N PRO A 100 -22.30 22.19 4.91
CA PRO A 100 -22.46 23.56 4.46
C PRO A 100 -22.73 23.47 2.95
N THR A 101 -23.85 24.07 2.52
CA THR A 101 -24.21 24.12 1.13
C THR A 101 -23.00 24.67 0.40
N LEU A 102 -22.31 23.81 -0.36
CA LEU A 102 -21.14 24.20 -1.12
C LEU A 102 -21.67 25.22 -2.14
N VAL A 103 -21.45 26.50 -1.85
CA VAL A 103 -21.66 27.57 -2.83
C VAL A 103 -20.76 27.22 -3.99
N GLU A 104 -21.36 26.85 -5.14
CA GLU A 104 -20.62 26.56 -6.36
C GLU A 104 -19.80 27.80 -6.72
N ARG A 105 -18.50 27.75 -6.47
CA ARG A 105 -17.58 28.78 -6.95
C ARG A 105 -17.48 28.60 -8.45
N ALA A 106 -18.11 29.50 -9.20
CA ALA A 106 -18.12 29.52 -10.66
C ALA A 106 -16.73 29.70 -11.30
N THR A 107 -15.68 29.92 -10.51
CA THR A 107 -14.30 30.05 -10.98
C THR A 107 -13.61 28.70 -10.98
N LYS A 108 -13.61 28.02 -12.13
CA LYS A 108 -12.76 26.86 -12.39
C LYS A 108 -11.33 27.35 -12.58
N VAL A 109 -10.45 27.12 -11.60
CA VAL A 109 -9.02 27.42 -11.74
C VAL A 109 -8.41 26.36 -12.65
N GLU A 110 -7.94 26.76 -13.83
CA GLU A 110 -7.15 25.87 -14.68
C GLU A 110 -5.82 25.55 -13.98
N LYS A 111 -5.56 24.25 -13.80
CA LYS A 111 -4.27 23.80 -13.31
C LYS A 111 -3.27 23.92 -14.44
N VAL A 112 -2.30 24.82 -14.29
CA VAL A 112 -1.14 24.90 -15.18
C VAL A 112 -0.26 23.69 -14.90
N PHE A 113 0.03 22.89 -15.94
CA PHE A 113 0.97 21.78 -15.86
C PHE A 113 2.21 22.11 -16.69
N PHE A 114 3.38 21.88 -16.12
CA PHE A 114 4.65 22.02 -16.83
C PHE A 114 5.03 20.69 -17.47
N GLU A 115 5.52 20.73 -18.71
CA GLU A 115 6.11 19.55 -19.34
C GLU A 115 7.53 19.34 -18.79
N PRO A 116 7.91 18.10 -18.41
CA PRO A 116 9.28 17.81 -17.99
C PRO A 116 10.29 18.14 -19.09
N THR A 117 11.37 18.82 -18.72
CA THR A 117 12.50 19.03 -19.63
C THR A 117 13.20 17.69 -19.95
N PRO A 118 13.89 17.56 -21.10
CA PRO A 118 14.59 16.32 -21.45
C PRO A 118 15.58 15.86 -20.36
N GLU A 119 16.31 16.79 -19.75
CA GLU A 119 17.24 16.51 -18.65
C GLU A 119 16.53 15.95 -17.41
N GLN A 120 15.39 16.52 -17.04
CA GLN A 120 14.57 15.99 -15.94
C GLN A 120 14.04 14.60 -16.26
N GLN A 121 13.65 14.35 -17.51
CA GLN A 121 13.17 13.05 -17.95
C GLN A 121 14.26 11.98 -17.81
N GLU A 122 15.50 12.30 -18.21
CA GLU A 122 16.66 11.40 -18.04
C GLU A 122 16.96 11.09 -16.57
N LEU A 123 16.84 12.08 -15.69
CA LEU A 123 17.00 11.88 -14.25
C LEU A 123 15.90 10.98 -13.68
N ILE A 124 14.64 11.20 -14.09
CA ILE A 124 13.49 10.42 -13.65
C ILE A 124 13.63 8.96 -14.07
N VAL A 125 14.07 8.66 -15.29
CA VAL A 125 14.19 7.28 -15.78
C VAL A 125 15.16 6.43 -14.95
N LYS A 126 16.17 7.06 -14.31
CA LYS A 126 17.13 6.38 -13.43
C LYS A 126 16.55 6.00 -12.06
N LEU A 127 15.37 6.53 -11.71
CA LEU A 127 14.74 6.27 -10.41
C LEU A 127 14.01 4.92 -10.37
N PRO A 128 13.81 4.33 -9.17
CA PRO A 128 12.89 3.20 -9.00
C PRO A 128 11.47 3.55 -9.46
N VAL A 129 10.75 2.59 -10.04
CA VAL A 129 9.41 2.79 -10.66
C VAL A 129 8.44 3.57 -9.76
N LYS A 130 8.40 3.28 -8.46
CA LYS A 130 7.55 4.02 -7.51
C LYS A 130 7.97 5.48 -7.34
N ALA A 131 9.26 5.77 -7.33
CA ALA A 131 9.76 7.14 -7.24
C ALA A 131 9.52 7.93 -8.54
N GLN A 132 9.53 7.27 -9.71
CA GLN A 132 9.29 7.92 -11.00
C GLN A 132 7.93 8.64 -11.05
N SER A 133 6.85 8.00 -10.57
CA SER A 133 5.51 8.61 -10.60
C SER A 133 5.40 9.85 -9.70
N PHE A 134 6.04 9.82 -8.53
CA PHE A 134 6.12 10.99 -7.66
C PHE A 134 7.00 12.09 -8.25
N ALA A 135 8.15 11.74 -8.81
CA ALA A 135 9.06 12.68 -9.46
C ALA A 135 8.37 13.43 -10.61
N LEU A 136 7.63 12.71 -11.47
CA LEU A 136 6.83 13.31 -12.54
C LEU A 136 5.76 14.26 -12.00
N THR A 137 5.10 13.89 -10.90
CA THR A 137 4.07 14.74 -10.27
C THR A 137 4.68 16.04 -9.72
N LEU A 138 5.85 15.96 -9.09
CA LEU A 138 6.57 17.13 -8.55
C LEU A 138 7.08 18.05 -9.66
N VAL A 139 7.57 17.50 -10.77
CA VAL A 139 8.03 18.29 -11.92
C VAL A 139 6.85 18.97 -12.61
N LYS A 140 5.78 18.23 -12.90
CA LYS A 140 4.59 18.77 -13.57
C LYS A 140 3.90 19.88 -12.78
N SER A 141 3.99 19.85 -11.45
CA SER A 141 3.44 20.87 -10.57
C SER A 141 4.39 22.04 -10.30
N GLY A 142 5.61 22.01 -10.82
CA GLY A 142 6.62 23.06 -10.57
C GLY A 142 7.17 23.06 -9.13
N LEU A 143 6.85 22.05 -8.32
CA LEU A 143 7.26 22.02 -6.91
C LEU A 143 8.78 21.84 -6.74
N VAL A 144 9.46 21.20 -7.69
CA VAL A 144 10.92 21.02 -7.63
C VAL A 144 11.65 22.36 -7.65
N THR A 145 11.26 23.26 -8.54
CA THR A 145 11.82 24.62 -8.64
C THR A 145 11.45 25.44 -7.41
N GLU A 146 10.19 25.39 -6.98
CA GLU A 146 9.76 26.10 -5.77
C GLU A 146 10.51 25.64 -4.51
N ILE A 147 10.78 24.34 -4.35
CA ILE A 147 11.56 23.83 -3.22
C ILE A 147 12.99 24.38 -3.27
N LYS A 148 13.64 24.39 -4.45
CA LYS A 148 14.99 24.96 -4.60
C LYS A 148 15.02 26.45 -4.24
N ASP A 149 14.07 27.22 -4.78
CA ASP A 149 13.97 28.66 -4.53
C ASP A 149 13.64 28.95 -3.06
N GLY A 150 12.79 28.14 -2.44
CA GLY A 150 12.46 28.23 -1.02
C GLY A 150 13.67 27.96 -0.13
N LEU A 151 14.43 26.88 -0.40
CA LEU A 151 15.64 26.56 0.35
C LEU A 151 16.71 27.65 0.23
N ALA A 152 16.86 28.28 -0.94
CA ALA A 152 17.77 29.41 -1.12
C ALA A 152 17.38 30.62 -0.25
N LYS A 153 16.10 30.79 0.06
CA LYS A 153 15.55 31.82 0.96
C LYS A 153 15.45 31.37 2.42
N ASN A 154 15.88 30.16 2.73
CA ASN A 154 15.72 29.54 4.05
C ASN A 154 14.23 29.41 4.48
N GLU A 155 13.33 29.17 3.52
CA GLU A 155 11.89 29.03 3.72
C GLU A 155 11.36 27.70 3.18
N ASN A 156 10.35 27.13 3.83
CA ASN A 156 9.71 25.91 3.37
C ASN A 156 8.60 26.20 2.35
N ALA A 157 8.92 26.13 1.05
CA ALA A 157 7.96 26.35 -0.04
C ALA A 157 6.79 25.34 -0.07
N MET A 158 6.92 24.22 0.62
CA MET A 158 5.91 23.15 0.69
C MET A 158 4.92 23.33 1.85
N LYS A 159 5.09 24.34 2.71
CA LYS A 159 4.22 24.54 3.87
C LYS A 159 2.76 24.75 3.44
N GLY A 160 1.88 23.86 3.88
CA GLY A 160 0.45 23.86 3.53
C GLY A 160 0.12 23.27 2.15
N LYS A 161 1.12 22.78 1.40
CA LYS A 161 0.93 22.10 0.11
C LYS A 161 0.95 20.58 0.29
N THR A 162 0.47 19.86 -0.72
CA THR A 162 0.57 18.40 -0.77
C THR A 162 1.78 17.99 -1.63
N PRO A 163 2.51 16.92 -1.27
CA PRO A 163 2.25 16.03 -0.13
C PRO A 163 2.86 16.52 1.21
N VAL A 164 2.11 16.37 2.30
CA VAL A 164 2.47 16.87 3.64
C VAL A 164 3.78 16.27 4.17
N TRP A 165 4.04 14.99 3.90
CA TRP A 165 5.28 14.32 4.34
C TRP A 165 6.53 14.94 3.70
N LEU A 166 6.41 15.45 2.47
CA LEU A 166 7.53 16.11 1.79
C LEU A 166 7.77 17.51 2.36
N SER A 167 6.70 18.21 2.76
CA SER A 167 6.82 19.47 3.51
C SER A 167 7.61 19.27 4.80
N LEU A 168 7.29 18.22 5.55
CA LEU A 168 8.01 17.89 6.79
C LEU A 168 9.47 17.52 6.53
N ALA A 169 9.73 16.76 5.45
CA ALA A 169 11.11 16.45 5.05
C ALA A 169 11.92 17.71 4.70
N VAL A 170 11.34 18.66 3.96
CA VAL A 170 12.01 19.95 3.64
C VAL A 170 12.23 20.79 4.90
N GLU A 171 11.29 20.78 5.86
CA GLU A 171 11.43 21.47 7.13
C GLU A 171 12.60 20.93 7.97
N LYS A 172 12.72 19.61 8.11
CA LYS A 172 13.89 19.01 8.78
C LYS A 172 15.19 19.28 8.01
N LEU A 173 15.12 19.42 6.69
CA LEU A 173 16.28 19.76 5.87
C LEU A 173 16.80 21.18 6.20
N LEU A 174 15.90 22.15 6.34
CA LEU A 174 16.20 23.53 6.75
C LEU A 174 16.78 23.62 8.18
N LEU A 175 16.37 22.72 9.08
CA LEU A 175 16.88 22.66 10.46
C LEU A 175 18.32 22.07 10.58
N GLY A 176 19.03 21.88 9.47
CA GLY A 176 20.39 21.33 9.46
C GLY A 176 20.48 19.87 9.01
N GLY A 177 19.47 19.40 8.28
CA GLY A 177 19.43 18.06 7.71
C GLY A 177 19.08 16.95 8.70
N TYR A 178 18.92 15.74 8.19
CA TYR A 178 18.44 14.60 8.96
C TYR A 178 18.96 13.27 8.45
N THR A 179 19.01 12.29 9.34
CA THR A 179 19.24 10.88 9.02
C THR A 179 17.92 10.18 8.69
N ARG A 180 17.98 8.97 8.11
CA ARG A 180 16.80 8.17 7.81
C ARG A 180 15.97 7.82 9.06
N SER A 181 16.64 7.54 10.18
CA SER A 181 16.00 7.21 11.46
C SER A 181 15.27 8.40 12.05
N GLU A 182 15.87 9.59 12.01
CA GLU A 182 15.25 10.84 12.49
C GLU A 182 14.01 11.19 11.67
N LEU A 183 14.10 11.15 10.34
CA LEU A 183 12.94 11.44 9.49
C LEU A 183 11.83 10.41 9.67
N LYS A 184 12.18 9.11 9.82
CA LYS A 184 11.19 8.06 10.10
C LYS A 184 10.44 8.36 11.40
N LYS A 185 11.18 8.69 12.46
CA LYS A 185 10.60 9.04 13.77
C LYS A 185 9.68 10.25 13.64
N ALA A 186 10.11 11.30 12.93
CA ALA A 186 9.28 12.48 12.68
C ALA A 186 7.99 12.14 11.91
N PHE A 187 8.04 11.27 10.90
CA PHE A 187 6.83 10.82 10.19
C PHE A 187 5.88 10.03 11.10
N MET A 188 6.40 9.21 12.01
CA MET A 188 5.58 8.47 12.95
C MET A 188 4.93 9.40 13.99
N GLU A 189 5.66 10.38 14.52
CA GLU A 189 5.17 11.30 15.55
C GLU A 189 4.21 12.35 14.99
N GLU A 190 4.57 13.00 13.88
CA GLU A 190 3.84 14.16 13.37
C GLU A 190 2.68 13.76 12.44
N LEU A 191 2.80 12.65 11.72
CA LEU A 191 1.76 12.16 10.79
C LEU A 191 1.00 10.95 11.33
N ASN A 192 1.35 10.45 12.53
CA ASN A 192 0.77 9.27 13.16
C ASN A 192 0.82 8.02 12.25
N TRP A 193 1.93 7.85 11.52
CA TRP A 193 2.10 6.76 10.57
C TRP A 193 2.68 5.50 11.22
N LYS A 194 2.32 4.34 10.65
CA LYS A 194 2.96 3.06 10.98
C LYS A 194 4.41 3.03 10.49
N GLU A 195 5.26 2.28 11.18
CA GLU A 195 6.70 2.19 10.90
C GLU A 195 7.01 1.83 9.43
N ASN A 196 6.35 0.80 8.87
CA ASN A 196 6.57 0.37 7.50
C ASN A 196 6.20 1.44 6.47
N THR A 197 5.13 2.20 6.73
CA THR A 197 4.69 3.31 5.89
C THR A 197 5.69 4.46 5.96
N ALA A 198 6.13 4.84 7.16
CA ALA A 198 7.13 5.87 7.37
C ALA A 198 8.46 5.52 6.69
N GLN A 199 8.96 4.29 6.89
CA GLN A 199 10.19 3.79 6.27
C GLN A 199 10.14 3.88 4.74
N SER A 200 9.00 3.49 4.13
CA SER A 200 8.82 3.56 2.67
C SER A 200 8.90 4.99 2.15
N HIS A 201 8.30 5.96 2.86
CA HIS A 201 8.32 7.37 2.47
C HIS A 201 9.66 8.05 2.74
N VAL A 202 10.40 7.63 3.78
CA VAL A 202 11.79 8.09 4.00
C VAL A 202 12.66 7.71 2.81
N SER A 203 12.58 6.46 2.33
CA SER A 203 13.32 6.03 1.14
C SER A 203 12.95 6.85 -0.10
N LEU A 204 11.66 7.17 -0.29
CA LEU A 204 11.22 8.04 -1.37
C LEU A 204 11.76 9.47 -1.24
N ALA A 205 11.72 10.05 -0.04
CA ALA A 205 12.22 11.41 0.23
C ALA A 205 13.71 11.54 -0.11
N PHE A 206 14.53 10.61 0.37
CA PHE A 206 15.98 10.59 0.08
C PHE A 206 16.24 10.52 -1.43
N VAL A 207 15.59 9.58 -2.11
CA VAL A 207 15.77 9.35 -3.55
C VAL A 207 15.35 10.57 -4.37
N LEU A 208 14.19 11.17 -4.06
CA LEU A 208 13.67 12.32 -4.80
C LEU A 208 14.53 13.57 -4.57
N LEU A 209 14.87 13.89 -3.31
CA LEU A 209 15.63 15.10 -2.97
C LEU A 209 17.06 15.04 -3.51
N THR A 210 17.70 13.87 -3.51
CA THR A 210 19.03 13.68 -4.11
C THR A 210 19.00 13.72 -5.63
N CYS A 211 18.02 13.06 -6.26
CA CYS A 211 17.89 13.02 -7.71
C CYS A 211 17.75 14.42 -8.33
N PHE A 212 16.97 15.29 -7.71
CA PHE A 212 16.79 16.67 -8.18
C PHE A 212 17.90 17.63 -7.74
N GLY A 213 18.95 17.14 -7.04
CA GLY A 213 20.03 17.97 -6.52
C GLY A 213 19.55 19.00 -5.50
N ILE A 214 18.46 18.70 -4.78
CA ILE A 214 17.96 19.54 -3.67
C ILE A 214 18.80 19.29 -2.42
N ALA A 215 19.21 18.03 -2.23
CA ALA A 215 19.98 17.59 -1.08
C ALA A 215 21.10 16.63 -1.50
N LYS A 216 22.15 16.57 -0.69
CA LYS A 216 23.26 15.63 -0.84
C LYS A 216 23.35 14.75 0.39
N GLU A 217 23.61 13.46 0.19
CA GLU A 217 23.83 12.52 1.29
C GLU A 217 25.32 12.54 1.69
N GLU A 218 25.59 12.86 2.95
CA GLU A 218 26.94 12.88 3.55
C GLU A 218 26.89 12.16 4.90
N SER A 219 27.73 11.12 5.07
CA SER A 219 27.80 10.34 6.32
C SER A 219 26.44 9.80 6.80
N SER A 220 25.58 9.32 5.88
CA SER A 220 24.20 8.86 6.15
C SER A 220 23.22 9.94 6.63
N LYS A 221 23.61 11.20 6.55
CA LYS A 221 22.78 12.36 6.82
C LYS A 221 22.50 13.11 5.51
N LEU A 222 21.26 13.51 5.31
CA LEU A 222 20.84 14.30 4.16
C LEU A 222 20.98 15.79 4.49
N LEU A 223 21.78 16.52 3.71
CA LEU A 223 22.08 17.94 3.87
C LEU A 223 21.67 18.73 2.62
N ILE A 224 21.38 20.03 2.75
CA ILE A 224 21.06 20.89 1.60
C ILE A 224 22.24 20.91 0.62
N SER A 225 21.97 20.71 -0.67
CA SER A 225 22.98 20.91 -1.70
C SER A 225 23.15 22.41 -1.91
N LYS A 226 24.32 22.94 -1.55
CA LYS A 226 24.72 24.31 -1.89
C LYS A 226 25.18 24.40 -3.34
#